data_AF-A0A4Y6KU30-F1
#
_entry.id   AF-A0A4Y6KU30-F1
#
_cell.length_a   1.000
_cell.length_b   1.000
_cell.length_c   1.000
_cell.angle_alpha   90.00
_cell.angle_beta   90.00
_cell.angle_gamma   90.00
#
_symmetry.space_group_name_H-M   'P 1'
#
loop_
_entity.id
_entity.type
_entity.pdbx_description
1 polymer ?
#
loop_
_entity_poly.entity_id
_entity_poly.type
_entity_poly.pdbx_seq_one_letter_code
_entity_poly.pdbx_strand_id
1 'polypeptide(L)'
;MNTPQGQVTEHELLVRINQKLARRGQVMRSSGPDTPDRDGFADYHLIDINTNQPEQEHCDLVWWGYELGVLADGEVPVAGR
;
A
#
# COMPACT_ATOMS: atom_id res chain seq x y z
N MET A 1 18.01 7.24 4.77
CA MET A 1 17.52 7.21 6.17
C MET A 1 17.47 5.74 6.56
N ASN A 2 18.06 5.35 7.69
CA ASN A 2 17.92 3.96 8.18
C ASN A 2 16.57 3.90 8.91
N THR A 3 15.58 3.26 8.31
CA THR A 3 14.35 2.89 9.00
C THR A 3 14.76 2.00 10.18
N PRO A 4 14.35 2.31 11.43
CA PRO A 4 14.64 1.45 12.57
C PRO A 4 14.18 0.02 12.26
N GLN A 5 14.94 -0.98 12.72
CA GLN A 5 14.54 -2.39 12.57
C GLN A 5 13.12 -2.57 13.11
N GLY A 6 12.18 -2.91 12.23
CA GLY A 6 10.74 -3.05 12.56
C GLY A 6 9.84 -1.91 12.08
N GLN A 7 10.33 -0.88 11.39
CA GLN A 7 9.48 0.09 10.70
C GLN A 7 9.50 -0.12 9.19
N VAL A 8 8.32 0.00 8.57
CA VAL A 8 8.15 -0.08 7.11
C VAL A 8 7.51 1.22 6.64
N THR A 9 8.15 1.93 5.73
CA THR A 9 7.53 3.14 5.18
C THR A 9 6.34 2.80 4.30
N GLU A 10 5.41 3.74 4.17
CA GLU A 10 4.29 3.67 3.22
C GLU A 10 4.73 3.25 1.81
N HIS A 11 5.81 3.84 1.30
CA HIS A 11 6.36 3.49 0.00
C HIS A 11 6.85 2.04 -0.07
N GLU A 12 7.60 1.58 0.93
CA GLU A 12 8.08 0.19 0.99
C GLU A 12 6.92 -0.80 1.07
N LEU A 13 5.91 -0.50 1.88
CA LEU A 13 4.73 -1.34 2.01
C LEU A 13 3.98 -1.44 0.67
N LEU A 14 3.73 -0.31 0.00
CA LEU A 14 3.10 -0.26 -1.31
C LEU A 14 3.85 -1.08 -2.36
N VAL A 15 5.19 -0.99 -2.38
CA VAL A 15 6.02 -1.78 -3.29
C VAL A 15 5.83 -3.28 -3.05
N ARG A 16 5.85 -3.72 -1.78
CA ARG A 16 5.65 -5.13 -1.41
C ARG A 16 4.24 -5.62 -1.78
N ILE A 17 3.21 -4.81 -1.52
CA ILE A 17 1.81 -5.09 -1.92
C ILE A 17 1.73 -5.27 -3.44
N ASN A 18 2.29 -4.33 -4.20
CA ASN A 18 2.24 -4.37 -5.67
C ASN A 18 2.99 -5.57 -6.27
N GLN A 19 4.05 -6.06 -5.63
CA GLN A 19 4.70 -7.31 -6.07
C GLN A 19 3.78 -8.54 -5.96
N LYS A 20 2.85 -8.56 -4.99
CA LYS A 20 1.85 -9.62 -4.85
C LYS A 20 0.71 -9.42 -5.84
N LEU A 21 0.18 -8.20 -5.94
CA LEU A 21 -0.93 -7.85 -6.83
C LEU A 21 -0.58 -8.03 -8.32
N ALA A 22 0.68 -7.79 -8.71
CA ALA A 22 1.12 -7.99 -10.08
C ALA A 22 0.89 -9.42 -10.59
N ARG A 23 0.95 -10.42 -9.70
CA ARG A 23 0.64 -11.83 -10.05
C ARG A 23 -0.84 -12.07 -10.33
N ARG A 24 -1.71 -11.17 -9.83
CA ARG A 24 -3.16 -11.15 -10.05
C ARG A 24 -3.56 -10.22 -11.20
N GLY A 25 -2.60 -9.54 -11.85
CA GLY A 25 -2.89 -8.54 -12.88
C GLY A 25 -3.38 -7.21 -12.31
N GLN A 26 -3.11 -6.94 -11.03
CA GLN A 26 -3.61 -5.77 -10.31
C GLN A 26 -2.46 -4.89 -9.80
N VAL A 27 -2.73 -3.62 -9.57
CA VAL A 27 -1.80 -2.68 -8.93
C VAL A 27 -2.55 -1.71 -8.03
N MET A 28 -1.98 -1.40 -6.89
CA MET A 28 -2.43 -0.37 -5.98
C MET A 28 -1.72 0.95 -6.29
N ARG A 29 -2.48 2.04 -6.38
CA ARG A 29 -1.97 3.40 -6.64
C ARG A 29 -2.61 4.41 -5.71
N SER A 30 -1.87 5.44 -5.35
CA SER A 30 -2.43 6.54 -4.56
C SER A 30 -3.34 7.43 -5.41
N SER A 31 -4.42 7.93 -4.81
CA SER A 31 -5.43 8.80 -5.43
C SER A 31 -4.89 10.21 -5.71
N GLY A 32 -3.77 10.58 -5.09
CA GLY A 32 -3.11 11.86 -5.25
C GLY A 32 -2.32 12.26 -4.00
N PRO A 33 -1.47 13.31 -4.09
CA PRO A 33 -0.62 13.76 -2.99
C PRO A 33 -1.37 14.50 -1.85
N ASP A 34 -2.67 14.81 -2.01
CA ASP A 34 -3.41 15.72 -1.13
C ASP A 34 -4.63 15.10 -0.41
N THR A 35 -4.78 13.77 -0.47
CA THR A 35 -5.83 13.06 0.28
C THR A 35 -5.20 12.04 1.23
N PRO A 36 -4.61 12.50 2.34
CA PRO A 36 -4.28 11.61 3.44
C PRO A 36 -5.57 11.11 4.10
N ASP A 37 -5.64 9.82 4.38
CA ASP A 37 -6.66 9.21 5.24
C ASP A 37 -6.45 9.60 6.72
N ARG A 38 -7.34 9.17 7.62
CA ARG A 38 -7.33 9.49 9.05
C ARG A 38 -6.02 9.15 9.76
N ASP A 39 -5.32 8.14 9.28
CA ASP A 39 -4.05 7.66 9.84
C ASP A 39 -2.80 8.30 9.19
N GLY A 40 -3.00 9.25 8.26
CA GLY A 40 -1.92 10.01 7.60
C GLY A 40 -1.28 9.31 6.39
N PHE A 41 -1.77 8.13 6.00
CA PHE A 41 -1.42 7.45 4.75
C PHE A 41 -2.18 8.06 3.57
N ALA A 42 -1.63 8.02 2.36
CA ALA A 42 -2.40 8.40 1.18
C ALA A 42 -3.63 7.50 1.00
N ASP A 43 -4.69 8.04 0.39
CA ASP A 43 -5.78 7.24 -0.13
C ASP A 43 -5.29 6.39 -1.32
N TYR A 44 -5.72 5.12 -1.39
CA TYR A 44 -5.27 4.17 -2.42
C TYR A 44 -6.45 3.55 -3.18
N HIS A 45 -6.21 3.23 -4.45
CA HIS A 45 -7.13 2.48 -5.31
C HIS A 45 -6.45 1.24 -5.87
N LEU A 46 -7.22 0.16 -5.99
CA LEU A 46 -6.85 -1.03 -6.73
C LEU A 46 -7.26 -0.87 -8.20
N ILE A 47 -6.32 -1.09 -9.10
CA ILE A 47 -6.50 -0.94 -10.54
C ILE A 47 -6.17 -2.27 -11.21
N ASP A 48 -7.06 -2.76 -12.08
CA ASP A 48 -6.75 -3.87 -12.97
C ASP A 48 -5.83 -3.36 -14.10
N ILE A 49 -4.68 -4.01 -14.27
CA ILE A 49 -3.64 -3.58 -15.22
C ILE A 49 -4.09 -3.81 -16.68
N ASN A 50 -4.96 -4.78 -16.93
CA ASN A 50 -5.37 -5.15 -18.29
C ASN A 50 -6.38 -4.15 -18.87
N THR A 51 -7.27 -3.64 -18.02
CA THR A 51 -8.36 -2.71 -18.38
C THR A 51 -8.06 -1.27 -18.00
N ASN A 52 -7.08 -1.07 -17.10
CA ASN A 52 -6.76 0.22 -16.49
C ASN A 52 -7.98 0.89 -15.84
N GLN A 53 -8.87 0.07 -15.26
CA GLN A 53 -10.05 0.52 -14.54
C GLN A 53 -9.88 0.30 -13.03
N PRO A 54 -10.43 1.18 -12.18
CA PRO A 54 -10.47 0.96 -10.75
C PRO A 54 -11.41 -0.21 -10.42
N GLU A 55 -10.90 -1.19 -9.67
CA GLU A 55 -11.69 -2.29 -9.12
C GLU A 55 -12.16 -2.01 -7.70
N GLN A 56 -11.35 -1.26 -6.93
CA GLN A 56 -11.67 -0.87 -5.57
C GLN A 56 -11.09 0.51 -5.26
N GLU A 57 -11.89 1.34 -4.59
CA GLU A 57 -11.52 2.66 -4.12
C GLU A 57 -11.36 2.66 -2.59
N HIS A 58 -10.58 3.60 -2.04
CA HIS A 58 -10.36 3.75 -0.61
C HIS A 58 -9.79 2.50 0.08
N CYS A 59 -8.72 1.95 -0.50
CA CYS A 59 -8.00 0.81 0.02
C CYS A 59 -7.12 1.21 1.20
N ASP A 60 -7.30 0.55 2.34
CA ASP A 60 -6.40 0.66 3.48
C ASP A 60 -5.11 -0.13 3.20
N LEU A 61 -4.01 0.59 3.05
CA LEU A 61 -2.70 0.03 2.74
C LEU A 61 -2.21 -0.95 3.82
N VAL A 62 -2.47 -0.65 5.09
CA VAL A 62 -2.02 -1.47 6.23
C VAL A 62 -2.81 -2.77 6.27
N TRP A 63 -4.12 -2.70 6.11
CA TRP A 63 -4.98 -3.87 6.04
C TRP A 63 -4.57 -4.79 4.90
N TRP A 64 -4.34 -4.25 3.70
CA TRP A 64 -3.84 -5.03 2.55
C TRP A 64 -2.45 -5.62 2.80
N GLY A 65 -1.60 -4.89 3.54
CA GLY A 65 -0.30 -5.38 3.99
C GLY A 65 -0.39 -6.67 4.80
N TYR A 66 -1.38 -6.75 5.71
CA TYR A 66 -1.67 -7.95 6.48
C TYR A 66 -2.36 -9.03 5.64
N GLU A 67 -3.36 -8.68 4.82
CA GLU A 67 -4.10 -9.64 3.98
C GLU A 67 -3.16 -10.40 3.04
N LEU A 68 -2.23 -9.69 2.39
CA LEU A 68 -1.27 -10.28 1.46
C LEU A 68 -0.05 -10.91 2.14
N GLY A 69 0.03 -10.84 3.48
CA GLY A 69 1.15 -11.34 4.27
C GLY A 69 2.49 -10.71 3.90
N VAL A 70 2.50 -9.40 3.61
CA VAL A 70 3.71 -8.64 3.26
C VAL A 70 4.23 -7.77 4.40
N LEU A 71 3.40 -7.56 5.43
CA LEU A 71 3.83 -7.10 6.75
C LEU A 71 4.22 -8.31 7.60
N ALA A 72 5.45 -8.31 8.11
CA ALA A 72 5.94 -9.31 9.03
C ALA A 72 5.48 -9.03 10.47
N ASP A 73 5.53 -10.06 11.32
CA ASP A 73 5.23 -9.92 12.75
C ASP A 73 6.23 -8.93 13.39
N GLY A 74 5.70 -7.86 13.99
CA GLY A 74 6.48 -6.78 14.58
C GLY A 74 6.89 -5.64 13.64
N GLU A 75 6.53 -5.69 12.35
CA GLU A 75 6.67 -4.53 11.45
C GLU A 75 5.54 -3.51 11.70
N VAL A 76 5.92 -2.27 11.94
CA VAL A 76 5.00 -1.14 12.12
C VAL A 76 5.05 -0.26 10.87
N PRO A 77 3.95 -0.15 10.11
CA PRO A 77 3.89 0.76 8.98
C PRO A 77 3.89 2.21 9.47
N VAL A 78 4.71 3.04 8.84
CA VAL A 78 4.82 4.47 9.15
C VAL A 78 4.55 5.29 7.89
N ALA A 79 3.67 6.29 8.02
CA ALA A 79 3.41 7.26 6.97
C ALA A 79 4.72 8.00 6.66
N GLY A 80 5.21 7.84 5.43
CA GLY A 80 6.49 8.38 5.00
C GLY A 80 6.28 9.66 4.21
N ARG A 81 6.73 10.79 4.74
CA ARG A 81 7.03 11.98 3.92
C ARG A 81 8.28 11.77 3.07
#